data_AF-A0AAX2LK43-F1
#
_entry.id   AF-A0AAX2LK43-F1
#
_cell.length_a   1.000
_cell.length_b   1.000
_cell.length_c   1.000
_cell.angle_alpha   90.00
_cell.angle_beta   90.00
_cell.angle_gamma   90.00
#
_symmetry.space_group_name_H-M   'P 1'
#
loop_
_entity.id
_entity.type
_entity.pdbx_description
1 polymer ?
#
loop_
_entity_poly.entity_id
_entity_poly.type
_entity_poly.pdbx_seq_one_letter_code
_entity_poly.pdbx_strand_id
1 'polypeptide(L)'
;MAEQLNLNISLKKKHVTFTLVEDGQTISIENKKVSTKHLYDIQFFEEYFDQKENTAEFDLNDLVSDFETYQEEQDKEKLPREELLAAYKDFKEKRDHIQEFEVVLADHQIDKLVKDGIFIKMSYGVKKDGLVFILNRNLDIHENEQGKSYHVFIRETAQFFIYNKEHSDLNRYMRGRELIRQLTHDSQHIPKRR
;
A
#
# COMPACT_ATOMS: atom_id res chain seq x y z
N MET A 1 -9.10 -11.78 41.67
CA MET A 1 -7.89 -12.01 40.84
C MET A 1 -8.15 -11.73 39.36
N ALA A 2 -9.08 -12.41 38.66
CA ALA A 2 -9.33 -12.17 37.22
C ALA A 2 -9.88 -10.76 36.87
N GLU A 3 -10.70 -10.16 37.74
CA GLU A 3 -11.23 -8.80 37.54
C GLU A 3 -10.16 -7.71 37.69
N GLN A 4 -9.05 -7.96 38.41
CA GLN A 4 -7.96 -6.99 38.57
C GLN A 4 -7.10 -6.83 37.31
N LEU A 5 -7.15 -7.78 36.39
CA LEU A 5 -6.39 -7.79 35.14
C LEU A 5 -7.27 -7.51 33.90
N ASN A 6 -8.52 -7.05 34.08
CA ASN A 6 -9.49 -6.86 32.98
C ASN A 6 -9.61 -8.08 32.04
N LEU A 7 -9.46 -9.29 32.59
CA LEU A 7 -9.52 -10.53 31.82
C LEU A 7 -10.96 -11.06 31.84
N ASN A 8 -11.60 -11.12 30.66
CA ASN A 8 -12.92 -11.68 30.47
C ASN A 8 -12.84 -13.08 29.82
N ILE A 9 -13.46 -14.08 30.47
CA ILE A 9 -13.50 -15.46 29.99
C ILE A 9 -14.90 -15.75 29.48
N SER A 10 -15.04 -15.94 28.16
CA SER A 10 -16.32 -16.29 27.56
C SER A 10 -16.37 -17.77 27.18
N LEU A 11 -17.37 -18.47 27.73
CA LEU A 11 -17.64 -19.88 27.47
C LEU A 11 -18.66 -19.99 26.32
N LYS A 12 -18.19 -20.04 25.07
CA LYS A 12 -19.08 -20.41 23.94
C LYS A 12 -19.12 -21.92 23.85
N LYS A 13 -20.30 -22.52 23.61
CA LYS A 13 -20.62 -23.97 23.72
C LYS A 13 -19.51 -25.01 23.39
N LYS A 14 -18.56 -24.73 22.49
CA LYS A 14 -17.43 -25.63 22.16
C LYS A 14 -16.04 -25.06 22.46
N HIS A 15 -15.88 -23.75 22.70
CA HIS A 15 -14.58 -23.08 22.84
C HIS A 15 -14.63 -22.01 23.93
N VAL A 16 -13.54 -21.94 24.69
CA VAL A 16 -13.29 -20.85 25.65
C VAL A 16 -12.49 -19.76 24.93
N THR A 17 -12.94 -18.51 25.05
CA THR A 17 -12.22 -17.34 24.54
C THR A 17 -11.81 -16.47 25.72
N PHE A 18 -10.52 -16.18 25.80
CA PHE A 18 -9.91 -15.27 26.77
C PHE A 18 -9.75 -13.91 26.11
N THR A 19 -10.30 -12.86 26.72
CA THR A 19 -10.23 -11.50 26.22
C THR A 19 -9.61 -10.61 27.28
N LEU A 20 -8.45 -10.03 26.97
CA LEU A 20 -7.76 -9.07 27.82
C LEU A 20 -8.01 -7.66 27.26
N VAL A 21 -8.41 -6.73 28.12
CA VAL A 21 -8.63 -5.32 27.75
C VAL A 21 -7.73 -4.42 28.59
N GLU A 22 -6.72 -3.84 27.96
CA GLU A 22 -5.77 -2.93 28.61
C GLU A 22 -5.65 -1.65 27.77
N ASP A 23 -5.84 -0.48 28.41
CA ASP A 23 -5.75 0.86 27.79
C ASP A 23 -6.47 1.02 26.43
N GLY A 24 -7.64 0.38 26.29
CA GLY A 24 -8.46 0.46 25.08
C GLY A 24 -8.04 -0.49 23.95
N GLN A 25 -6.96 -1.25 24.11
CA GLN A 25 -6.60 -2.36 23.23
C GLN A 25 -7.21 -3.66 23.74
N THR A 26 -7.79 -4.44 22.82
CA THR A 26 -8.43 -5.72 23.12
C THR A 26 -7.68 -6.85 22.44
N ILE A 27 -7.11 -7.76 23.23
CA ILE A 27 -6.46 -8.97 22.73
C ILE A 27 -7.38 -10.15 23.04
N SER A 28 -7.71 -10.93 22.02
CA SER A 28 -8.56 -12.12 22.17
C SER A 28 -7.85 -13.38 21.69
N ILE A 29 -7.83 -14.39 22.54
CA ILE A 29 -7.18 -15.68 22.27
C ILE A 29 -8.23 -16.79 22.46
N GLU A 30 -8.37 -17.63 21.44
CA GLU A 30 -9.19 -18.84 21.52
C GLU A 30 -8.37 -20.01 22.04
N ASN A 31 -8.98 -20.88 22.87
CA ASN A 31 -8.33 -22.07 23.43
C ASN A 31 -7.66 -22.98 22.36
N LYS A 32 -8.18 -23.02 21.12
CA LYS A 32 -7.55 -23.80 20.02
C LYS A 32 -6.12 -23.38 19.65
N LYS A 33 -5.75 -22.13 19.93
CA LYS A 33 -4.40 -21.60 19.67
C LYS A 33 -3.44 -21.84 20.82
N VAL A 34 -3.96 -22.33 21.95
CA VAL A 34 -3.20 -22.65 23.13
C VAL A 34 -2.76 -24.11 23.04
N SER A 35 -1.56 -24.41 23.53
CA SER A 35 -0.99 -25.76 23.47
C SER A 35 -1.96 -26.78 24.08
N THR A 36 -2.13 -27.97 23.49
CA THR A 36 -2.95 -29.02 24.11
C THR A 36 -2.19 -29.81 25.19
N LYS A 37 -0.93 -29.47 25.44
CA LYS A 37 -0.06 -30.21 26.36
C LYS A 37 -0.51 -30.09 27.82
N HIS A 38 -1.20 -29.01 28.19
CA HIS A 38 -1.54 -28.70 29.57
C HIS A 38 -3.04 -28.40 29.67
N LEU A 39 -3.61 -28.71 30.84
CA LEU A 39 -4.99 -28.40 31.16
C LEU A 39 -4.98 -26.99 31.78
N TYR A 40 -5.37 -25.98 30.99
CA TYR A 40 -5.38 -24.58 31.41
C TYR A 40 -6.63 -24.29 32.28
N ASP A 41 -6.70 -24.91 33.44
CA ASP A 41 -7.74 -24.67 34.45
C ASP A 41 -7.32 -23.58 35.45
N ILE A 42 -8.22 -23.26 36.38
CA ILE A 42 -7.98 -22.23 37.40
C ILE A 42 -6.74 -22.58 38.22
N GLN A 43 -6.57 -23.86 38.58
CA GLN A 43 -5.45 -24.31 39.40
C GLN A 43 -4.11 -24.16 38.67
N PHE A 44 -4.06 -24.44 37.36
CA PHE A 44 -2.88 -24.18 36.53
C PHE A 44 -2.47 -22.69 36.58
N PHE A 45 -3.44 -21.78 36.48
CA PHE A 45 -3.14 -20.35 36.52
C PHE A 45 -2.76 -19.89 37.92
N GLU A 46 -3.39 -20.39 38.98
CA GLU A 46 -3.02 -20.11 40.37
C GLU A 46 -1.58 -20.58 40.64
N GLU A 47 -1.22 -21.82 40.31
CA GLU A 47 0.15 -22.32 40.46
C GLU A 47 1.15 -21.56 39.58
N TYR A 48 0.76 -21.19 38.36
CA TYR A 48 1.62 -20.40 37.46
C TYR A 48 1.88 -18.99 38.00
N PHE A 49 0.85 -18.30 38.50
CA PHE A 49 0.99 -16.96 39.05
C PHE A 49 1.68 -16.97 40.41
N ASP A 50 1.44 -17.97 41.27
CA ASP A 50 2.15 -18.15 42.53
C ASP A 50 3.65 -18.45 42.29
N GLN A 51 3.98 -19.23 41.25
CA GLN A 51 5.37 -19.43 40.83
C GLN A 51 5.97 -18.15 40.25
N LYS A 52 5.19 -17.34 39.54
CA LYS A 52 5.65 -16.10 38.90
C LYS A 52 5.82 -14.95 39.90
N GLU A 53 4.97 -14.83 40.93
CA GLU A 53 5.17 -13.92 42.06
C GLU A 53 6.47 -14.24 42.82
N ASN A 54 6.89 -15.51 42.81
CA ASN A 54 8.17 -15.96 43.39
C ASN A 54 9.36 -15.89 42.41
N THR A 55 9.14 -15.55 41.14
CA THR A 55 10.21 -15.48 40.14
C THR A 55 10.52 -14.03 39.79
N ALA A 56 11.48 -13.51 40.55
CA ALA A 56 12.36 -12.38 40.28
C ALA A 56 11.71 -11.05 39.86
N GLU A 57 11.91 -10.02 40.67
CA GLU A 57 12.06 -8.65 40.16
C GLU A 57 12.86 -8.72 38.85
N PHE A 58 12.26 -8.37 37.72
CA PHE A 58 13.00 -8.22 36.48
C PHE A 58 14.18 -7.30 36.77
N ASP A 59 15.41 -7.81 36.68
CA ASP A 59 16.59 -6.97 36.84
C ASP A 59 16.58 -5.99 35.66
N LEU A 60 16.21 -4.75 35.95
CA LEU A 60 16.13 -3.70 34.93
C LEU A 60 17.47 -3.52 34.21
N ASN A 61 18.58 -3.92 34.84
CA ASN A 61 19.89 -3.90 34.20
C ASN A 61 20.02 -4.95 33.09
N ASP A 62 19.46 -6.14 33.28
CA ASP A 62 19.46 -7.19 32.24
C ASP A 62 18.62 -6.75 31.04
N LEU A 63 17.46 -6.14 31.29
CA LEU A 63 16.60 -5.61 30.21
C LEU A 63 17.26 -4.46 29.44
N VAL A 64 17.98 -3.58 30.13
CA VAL A 64 18.75 -2.50 29.49
C VAL A 64 19.89 -3.08 28.66
N SER A 65 20.62 -4.07 29.19
CA SER A 65 21.70 -4.77 28.48
C SER A 65 21.19 -5.49 27.22
N ASP A 66 20.05 -6.17 27.31
CA ASP A 66 19.42 -6.83 26.17
C ASP A 66 18.99 -5.82 25.10
N PHE A 67 18.47 -4.66 25.52
CA PHE A 67 18.08 -3.59 24.60
C PHE A 67 19.29 -2.95 23.90
N GLU A 68 20.39 -2.72 24.63
CA GLU A 68 21.64 -2.20 24.06
C GLU A 68 22.21 -3.18 23.04
N THR A 69 22.26 -4.47 23.37
CA THR A 69 22.71 -5.53 22.47
C THR A 69 21.88 -5.58 21.19
N TYR A 70 20.55 -5.48 21.31
CA TYR A 70 19.64 -5.42 20.17
C TYR A 70 19.88 -4.20 19.27
N GLN A 71 20.12 -3.02 19.85
CA GLN A 71 20.43 -1.81 19.07
C GLN A 71 21.75 -1.97 18.31
N GLU A 72 22.79 -2.55 18.93
CA GLU A 72 24.07 -2.80 18.28
C GLU A 72 23.97 -3.78 17.11
N GLU A 73 23.17 -4.85 17.25
CA GLU A 73 22.91 -5.79 16.15
C GLU A 73 22.18 -5.11 14.99
N GLN A 74 21.16 -4.29 15.29
CA GLN A 74 20.44 -3.52 14.28
C GLN A 74 21.32 -2.48 13.59
N ASP A 75 22.23 -1.84 14.33
CA ASP A 75 23.12 -0.82 13.78
C ASP A 75 24.27 -1.41 12.94
N LYS A 76 24.67 -2.67 13.18
CA LYS A 76 25.60 -3.41 12.30
C LYS A 76 25.01 -3.68 10.90
N GLU A 77 23.70 -3.88 10.80
CA GLU A 77 23.03 -4.12 9.51
C GLU A 77 22.60 -2.83 8.79
N LYS A 78 22.58 -1.67 9.48
CA LYS A 78 22.21 -0.39 8.88
C LYS A 78 23.37 0.20 8.09
N LEU A 79 23.09 0.58 6.84
CA LEU A 79 24.00 1.41 6.05
C LEU A 79 24.29 2.72 6.81
N PRO A 80 25.54 3.22 6.78
CA PRO A 80 25.89 4.47 7.45
C PRO A 80 25.01 5.61 6.91
N ARG A 81 24.66 6.55 7.78
CA ARG A 81 23.70 7.64 7.48
C ARG A 81 24.05 8.40 6.20
N GLU A 82 25.33 8.56 5.92
CA GLU A 82 25.83 9.26 4.72
C GLU A 82 25.52 8.49 3.43
N GLU A 83 25.70 7.17 3.44
CA GLU A 83 25.35 6.30 2.30
C GLU A 83 23.84 6.24 2.08
N LEU A 84 23.05 6.18 3.15
CA LEU A 84 21.59 6.29 3.05
C LEU A 84 21.13 7.62 2.47
N LEU A 85 21.76 8.72 2.87
CA LEU A 85 21.44 10.06 2.39
C LEU A 85 21.84 10.22 0.91
N ALA A 86 23.00 9.70 0.53
CA ALA A 86 23.44 9.65 -0.87
C ALA A 86 22.49 8.79 -1.73
N ALA A 87 22.16 7.57 -1.28
CA ALA A 87 21.21 6.69 -1.97
C ALA A 87 19.81 7.33 -2.10
N TYR A 88 19.35 8.04 -1.07
CA TYR A 88 18.10 8.78 -1.12
C TYR A 88 18.15 9.95 -2.12
N LYS A 89 19.24 10.72 -2.14
CA LYS A 89 19.44 11.81 -3.11
C LYS A 89 19.47 11.27 -4.53
N ASP A 90 20.25 10.23 -4.80
CA ASP A 90 20.29 9.57 -6.11
C ASP A 90 18.93 9.01 -6.52
N PHE A 91 18.20 8.40 -5.58
CA PHE A 91 16.85 7.92 -5.81
C PHE A 91 15.89 9.07 -6.14
N LYS A 92 16.01 10.19 -5.43
CA LYS A 92 15.20 11.40 -5.64
C LYS A 92 15.52 12.06 -6.98
N GLU A 93 16.80 12.22 -7.35
CA GLU A 93 17.19 12.79 -8.65
C GLU A 93 16.71 11.93 -9.83
N LYS A 94 16.81 10.59 -9.72
CA LYS A 94 16.25 9.66 -10.72
C LYS A 94 14.73 9.77 -10.84
N ARG A 95 14.04 10.11 -9.75
CA ARG A 95 12.59 10.37 -9.71
C ARG A 95 12.24 11.77 -10.21
N ASP A 96 13.04 12.77 -9.91
CA ASP A 96 12.80 14.14 -10.35
C ASP A 96 13.07 14.29 -11.85
N HIS A 97 13.89 13.41 -12.44
CA HIS A 97 13.99 13.21 -13.89
C HIS A 97 12.77 12.46 -14.50
N ILE A 98 11.67 12.21 -13.77
CA ILE A 98 10.45 11.63 -14.38
C ILE A 98 9.92 12.62 -15.42
N GLN A 99 10.20 12.30 -16.68
CA GLN A 99 9.76 13.05 -17.83
C GLN A 99 8.23 12.95 -17.91
N GLU A 100 7.56 14.10 -17.80
CA GLU A 100 6.15 14.25 -18.14
C GLU A 100 6.03 14.42 -19.65
N PHE A 101 5.17 13.62 -20.27
CA PHE A 101 4.94 13.63 -21.71
C PHE A 101 3.59 14.25 -21.98
N GLU A 102 3.58 15.20 -22.91
CA GLU A 102 2.37 15.77 -23.46
C GLU A 102 1.86 14.86 -24.57
N VAL A 103 0.57 14.55 -24.56
CA VAL A 103 -0.09 13.73 -25.58
C VAL A 103 -1.33 14.47 -26.05
N VAL A 104 -1.37 14.81 -27.33
CA VAL A 104 -2.54 15.43 -27.95
C VAL A 104 -3.50 14.31 -28.36
N LEU A 105 -4.72 14.35 -27.81
CA LEU A 105 -5.75 13.35 -28.13
C LEU A 105 -6.46 13.72 -29.43
N ALA A 106 -6.80 12.69 -30.21
CA ALA A 106 -7.71 12.83 -31.34
C ALA A 106 -9.18 12.71 -30.87
N ASP A 107 -10.10 13.40 -31.56
CA ASP A 107 -11.52 13.44 -31.18
C ASP A 107 -12.16 12.06 -31.02
N HIS A 108 -11.78 11.10 -31.86
CA HIS A 108 -12.31 9.73 -31.82
C HIS A 108 -11.79 8.90 -30.64
N GLN A 109 -10.70 9.33 -29.99
CA GLN A 109 -10.16 8.69 -28.79
C GLN A 109 -10.92 9.15 -27.53
N ILE A 110 -11.69 10.23 -27.61
CA ILE A 110 -12.43 10.78 -26.46
C ILE A 110 -13.78 10.08 -26.36
N ASP A 111 -14.00 9.36 -25.26
CA ASP A 111 -15.28 8.69 -25.00
C ASP A 111 -16.26 9.65 -24.30
N LYS A 112 -15.82 10.25 -23.19
CA LYS A 112 -16.67 11.16 -22.42
C LYS A 112 -15.86 12.15 -21.59
N LEU A 113 -16.24 13.42 -21.64
CA LEU A 113 -15.77 14.44 -20.71
C LEU A 113 -16.68 14.49 -19.47
N VAL A 114 -16.07 14.52 -18.29
CA VAL A 114 -16.74 14.57 -16.99
C VAL A 114 -16.20 15.76 -16.20
N LYS A 115 -16.92 16.19 -15.15
CA LYS A 115 -16.50 17.31 -14.31
C LYS A 115 -15.09 17.15 -13.75
N ASP A 116 -14.67 15.94 -13.40
CA ASP A 116 -13.39 15.67 -12.71
C ASP A 116 -12.27 15.18 -13.64
N GLY A 117 -12.57 14.95 -14.92
CA GLY A 117 -11.62 14.36 -15.85
C GLY A 117 -12.21 13.97 -17.19
N ILE A 118 -11.39 13.32 -18.00
CA ILE A 118 -11.75 12.80 -19.32
C ILE A 118 -11.58 11.28 -19.37
N PHE A 119 -12.52 10.62 -20.05
CA PHE A 119 -12.42 9.21 -20.40
C PHE A 119 -11.91 9.06 -21.83
N ILE A 120 -10.86 8.27 -21.97
CA ILE A 120 -10.17 8.03 -23.23
C ILE A 120 -10.33 6.57 -23.60
N LYS A 121 -10.82 6.33 -24.82
CA LYS A 121 -10.87 5.01 -25.44
C LYS A 121 -9.51 4.71 -26.06
N MET A 122 -8.99 3.53 -25.73
CA MET A 122 -7.73 3.04 -26.27
C MET A 122 -7.85 1.56 -26.61
N SER A 123 -7.14 1.13 -27.65
CA SER A 123 -6.94 -0.27 -27.95
C SER A 123 -5.57 -0.70 -27.38
N TYR A 124 -5.48 -1.93 -26.86
CA TYR A 124 -4.21 -2.48 -26.38
C TYR A 124 -4.05 -3.94 -26.81
N GLY A 125 -3.28 -4.16 -27.87
CA GLY A 125 -3.07 -5.49 -28.45
C GLY A 125 -4.24 -5.97 -29.32
N VAL A 126 -4.31 -7.28 -29.58
CA VAL A 126 -5.27 -7.84 -30.55
C VAL A 126 -6.67 -7.90 -29.94
N LYS A 127 -7.59 -7.06 -30.44
CA LYS A 127 -9.03 -7.03 -30.09
C LYS A 127 -9.34 -6.73 -28.62
N LYS A 128 -8.46 -6.04 -27.90
CA LYS A 128 -8.75 -5.59 -26.54
C LYS A 128 -8.87 -4.09 -26.54
N ASP A 129 -10.10 -3.63 -26.33
CA ASP A 129 -10.37 -2.23 -26.07
C ASP A 129 -10.40 -2.00 -24.55
N GLY A 130 -9.99 -0.81 -24.16
CA GLY A 130 -9.97 -0.36 -22.79
C GLY A 130 -10.28 1.11 -22.74
N LEU A 131 -10.71 1.54 -21.58
CA LEU A 131 -10.93 2.94 -21.28
C LEU A 131 -10.04 3.34 -20.12
N VAL A 132 -9.53 4.56 -20.17
CA VAL A 132 -8.67 5.14 -19.13
C VAL A 132 -9.28 6.45 -18.68
N PHE A 133 -9.29 6.66 -17.37
CA PHE A 133 -9.69 7.93 -16.77
C PHE A 133 -8.48 8.79 -16.49
N ILE A 134 -8.53 10.05 -16.94
CA ILE A 134 -7.50 11.05 -16.69
C ILE A 134 -8.11 12.23 -15.97
N LEU A 135 -7.52 12.57 -14.83
CA LEU A 135 -7.96 13.69 -13.99
C LEU A 135 -7.66 15.03 -14.64
N ASN A 136 -8.50 16.04 -14.37
CA ASN A 136 -8.32 17.40 -14.90
C ASN A 136 -6.95 18.02 -14.62
N ARG A 137 -6.32 17.67 -13.49
CA ARG A 137 -4.96 18.17 -13.15
C ARG A 137 -3.89 17.76 -14.19
N ASN A 138 -4.18 16.74 -14.98
CA ASN A 138 -3.32 16.17 -16.01
C ASN A 138 -3.88 16.46 -17.42
N LEU A 139 -4.86 17.36 -17.57
CA LEU A 139 -5.56 17.66 -18.81
C LEU A 139 -5.64 19.17 -19.02
N ASP A 140 -5.10 19.64 -20.14
CA ASP A 140 -5.32 21.00 -20.65
C ASP A 140 -6.21 20.95 -21.89
N ILE A 141 -7.20 21.82 -21.93
CA ILE A 141 -8.13 21.94 -23.05
C ILE A 141 -7.88 23.29 -23.71
N HIS A 142 -7.40 23.29 -24.95
CA HIS A 142 -7.26 24.50 -25.74
C HIS A 142 -8.42 24.59 -26.74
N GLU A 143 -9.05 25.76 -26.82
CA GLU A 143 -10.13 26.03 -27.75
C GLU A 143 -9.64 27.03 -28.80
N ASN A 144 -9.47 26.56 -30.04
CA ASN A 144 -9.02 27.35 -31.18
C ASN A 144 -10.18 27.52 -32.19
N GLU A 145 -10.01 28.42 -33.16
CA GLU A 145 -10.98 28.68 -34.24
C GLU A 145 -11.30 27.44 -35.11
N GLN A 146 -10.47 26.39 -35.05
CA GLN A 146 -10.63 25.12 -35.79
C GLN A 146 -11.22 23.97 -34.95
N GLY A 147 -11.40 24.15 -33.63
CA GLY A 147 -11.90 23.10 -32.73
C GLY A 147 -11.23 23.08 -31.36
N LYS A 148 -11.61 22.10 -30.52
CA LYS A 148 -11.03 21.86 -29.19
C LYS A 148 -9.91 20.84 -29.27
N SER A 149 -8.71 21.17 -28.80
CA SER A 149 -7.63 20.20 -28.63
C SER A 149 -7.45 19.84 -27.16
N TYR A 150 -7.28 18.54 -26.89
CA TYR A 150 -7.13 17.99 -25.55
C TYR A 150 -5.70 17.50 -25.37
N HIS A 151 -4.98 18.16 -24.46
CA HIS A 151 -3.58 17.91 -24.16
C HIS A 151 -3.48 17.20 -22.83
N VAL A 152 -2.98 15.98 -22.84
CA VAL A 152 -2.87 15.14 -21.65
C VAL A 152 -1.42 15.04 -21.23
N PHE A 153 -1.16 15.21 -19.94
CA PHE A 153 0.17 15.06 -19.35
C PHE A 153 0.30 13.73 -18.60
N ILE A 154 1.12 12.84 -19.16
CA ILE A 154 1.33 11.48 -18.67
C ILE A 154 2.78 11.34 -18.18
N ARG A 155 2.93 10.93 -16.92
CA ARG A 155 4.24 10.53 -16.36
C ARG A 155 4.57 9.11 -16.81
N GLU A 156 5.79 8.90 -17.30
CA GLU A 156 6.23 7.58 -17.78
C GLU A 156 6.11 6.47 -16.72
N THR A 157 6.43 6.82 -15.47
CA THR A 157 6.45 5.90 -14.32
C THR A 157 5.09 5.76 -13.63
N ALA A 158 4.12 6.62 -13.93
CA ALA A 158 2.80 6.54 -13.32
C ALA A 158 2.06 5.29 -13.80
N GLN A 159 1.19 4.76 -12.94
CA GLN A 159 0.31 3.65 -13.27
C GLN A 159 -1.09 4.17 -13.53
N PHE A 160 -1.68 3.72 -14.63
CA PHE A 160 -3.03 4.06 -15.04
C PHE A 160 -3.88 2.81 -15.02
N PHE A 161 -5.11 2.94 -14.51
CA PHE A 161 -6.05 1.84 -14.48
C PHE A 161 -6.85 1.81 -15.79
N ILE A 162 -6.78 0.67 -16.47
CA ILE A 162 -7.56 0.41 -17.68
C ILE A 162 -8.79 -0.38 -17.26
N TYR A 163 -9.97 0.19 -17.53
CA TYR A 163 -11.23 -0.49 -17.34
C TYR A 163 -11.77 -0.98 -18.68
N ASN A 164 -12.25 -2.22 -18.69
CA ASN A 164 -12.99 -2.81 -19.80
C ASN A 164 -14.45 -2.96 -19.37
N LYS A 165 -15.35 -2.39 -20.17
CA LYS A 165 -16.79 -2.33 -19.86
C LYS A 165 -17.47 -3.70 -19.93
N GLU A 166 -16.97 -4.59 -20.79
CA GLU A 166 -17.61 -5.88 -21.09
C GLU A 166 -17.01 -7.02 -20.26
N HIS A 167 -15.71 -6.96 -19.99
CA HIS A 167 -14.99 -8.03 -19.30
C HIS A 167 -14.10 -7.45 -18.20
N SER A 168 -14.59 -7.45 -16.96
CA SER A 168 -13.84 -6.97 -15.78
C SER A 168 -12.53 -7.71 -15.55
N ASP A 169 -12.42 -8.97 -16.00
CA ASP A 169 -11.20 -9.79 -15.87
C ASP A 169 -10.04 -9.26 -16.73
N LEU A 170 -10.34 -8.40 -17.71
CA LEU A 170 -9.33 -7.75 -18.54
C LEU A 170 -8.83 -6.43 -17.95
N ASN A 171 -9.44 -5.96 -16.86
CA ASN A 171 -9.00 -4.77 -16.14
C ASN A 171 -7.57 -4.94 -15.65
N ARG A 172 -6.74 -3.94 -15.90
CA ARG A 172 -5.32 -4.02 -15.57
C ARG A 172 -4.73 -2.64 -15.31
N TYR A 173 -3.62 -2.62 -14.59
CA TYR A 173 -2.76 -1.46 -14.54
C TYR A 173 -1.81 -1.45 -15.73
N MET A 174 -1.62 -0.28 -16.33
CA MET A 174 -0.66 -0.02 -17.39
C MET A 174 0.29 1.09 -16.96
N ARG A 175 1.57 0.97 -17.30
CA ARG A 175 2.56 2.04 -17.06
C ARG A 175 2.34 3.17 -18.06
N GLY A 176 2.62 4.41 -17.65
CA GLY A 176 2.47 5.60 -18.47
C GLY A 176 3.21 5.51 -19.79
N ARG A 177 4.43 4.93 -19.82
CA ARG A 177 5.18 4.70 -21.07
C ARG A 177 4.40 3.92 -22.13
N GLU A 178 3.67 2.90 -21.70
CA GLU A 178 2.91 2.03 -22.59
C GLU A 178 1.63 2.77 -23.03
N LEU A 179 1.00 3.49 -22.11
CA LEU A 179 -0.17 4.32 -22.39
C LEU A 179 0.15 5.40 -23.43
N ILE A 180 1.25 6.13 -23.26
CA ILE A 180 1.73 7.13 -24.22
C ILE A 180 1.88 6.47 -25.58
N ARG A 181 2.56 5.32 -25.66
CA ARG A 181 2.80 4.61 -26.93
C ARG A 181 1.51 4.18 -27.63
N GLN A 182 0.47 3.79 -26.89
CA GLN A 182 -0.82 3.44 -27.47
C GLN A 182 -1.58 4.69 -27.96
N LEU A 183 -1.58 5.77 -27.16
CA LEU A 183 -2.28 7.00 -27.52
C LEU A 183 -1.61 7.73 -28.69
N THR A 184 -0.28 7.68 -28.77
CA THR A 184 0.51 8.26 -29.86
C THR A 184 0.71 7.29 -31.03
N HIS A 185 0.08 6.12 -31.05
CA HIS A 185 0.29 5.16 -32.15
C HIS A 185 -0.17 5.74 -33.49
N ASP A 186 -1.28 6.48 -33.46
CA ASP A 186 -1.86 7.13 -34.64
C ASP A 186 -1.19 8.50 -34.93
N SER A 187 -0.59 9.13 -33.92
CA SER A 187 0.13 10.39 -34.08
C SER A 187 1.60 10.11 -34.44
N GLN A 188 2.06 10.48 -35.63
CA GLN A 188 3.46 10.31 -36.07
C GLN A 188 4.51 11.05 -35.21
N HIS A 189 4.10 11.74 -34.13
CA HIS A 189 4.95 12.54 -33.26
C HIS A 189 4.96 11.98 -31.83
N ILE A 190 6.16 11.72 -31.29
CA ILE A 190 6.36 11.40 -29.87
C ILE A 190 6.75 12.71 -29.18
N PRO A 191 5.85 13.37 -28.42
CA PRO A 191 6.16 14.69 -27.87
C PRO A 191 7.04 14.50 -26.64
N LYS A 192 8.28 15.00 -26.70
CA LYS A 192 9.20 15.07 -25.55
C LYS A 192 9.30 16.51 -25.09
N ARG A 193 9.11 16.76 -23.78
CA ARG A 193 9.54 18.02 -23.16
C ARG A 193 11.05 17.97 -22.91
N ARG A 194 11.75 19.06 -23.25
CA ARG A 194 13.13 19.36 -22.82
C ARG A 194 13.15 19.84 -21.38
#